data_AF-A0A2T6CGC9-F1
#
_entry.id   AF-A0A2T6CGC9-F1
#
_cell.length_a   1.000
_cell.length_b   1.000
_cell.length_c   1.000
_cell.angle_alpha   90.00
_cell.angle_beta   90.00
_cell.angle_gamma   90.00
#
_symmetry.space_group_name_H-M   'P 1'
#
loop_
_entity.id
_entity.type
_entity.pdbx_description
1 polymer ?
#
loop_
_entity_poly.entity_id
_entity_poly.type
_entity_poly.pdbx_seq_one_letter_code
_entity_poly.pdbx_strand_id
1 'polypeptide(L)'
;MTTPQATAHNKVEGHWKVIAQSKTLDAGRPLLPITLGNDRFVLFRDEEGGLGLIGRNCPHRGADLCFGRLEDNGLRCPFHGWHFDRTGQCVEQPAEPEGSKMYTQIKVPMVPVKEENGVISAWCETTGDKT
;
A
#
# COMPACT_ATOMS: atom_id res chain seq x y z
N MET A 1 -28.17 -35.50 7.27
CA MET A 1 -27.65 -34.29 6.62
C MET A 1 -26.73 -33.61 7.62
N THR A 2 -25.42 -33.80 7.47
CA THR A 2 -24.40 -33.23 8.36
C THR A 2 -24.08 -31.81 7.92
N THR A 3 -24.34 -30.84 8.79
CA THR A 3 -23.95 -29.44 8.57
C THR A 3 -22.42 -29.34 8.52
N PRO A 4 -21.82 -28.65 7.54
CA PRO A 4 -20.37 -28.43 7.53
C PRO A 4 -19.98 -27.54 8.71
N GLN A 5 -19.01 -27.99 9.49
CA GLN A 5 -18.40 -27.21 10.56
C GLN A 5 -17.53 -26.12 9.91
N ALA A 6 -17.92 -24.85 10.10
CA ALA A 6 -17.14 -23.72 9.63
C ALA A 6 -15.72 -23.78 10.22
N THR A 7 -14.71 -23.77 9.36
CA THR A 7 -13.31 -23.68 9.77
C THR A 7 -13.10 -22.34 10.47
N ALA A 8 -12.72 -22.37 11.73
CA ALA A 8 -12.40 -21.17 12.50
C ALA A 8 -11.28 -20.40 11.80
N HIS A 9 -11.62 -19.27 11.20
CA HIS A 9 -10.62 -18.31 10.73
C HIS A 9 -9.88 -17.80 11.98
N ASN A 10 -8.59 -18.09 12.09
CA ASN A 10 -7.74 -17.50 13.12
C ASN A 10 -7.90 -15.98 13.05
N LYS A 11 -8.47 -15.38 14.09
CA LYS A 11 -8.59 -13.93 14.20
C LYS A 11 -7.17 -13.38 14.39
N VAL A 12 -6.69 -12.66 13.39
CA VAL A 12 -5.42 -11.93 13.51
C VAL A 12 -5.65 -10.78 14.50
N GLU A 13 -4.98 -10.85 15.64
CA GLU A 13 -5.02 -9.77 16.62
C GLU A 13 -4.11 -8.62 16.17
N GLY A 14 -4.54 -7.39 16.43
CA GLY A 14 -3.81 -6.20 16.04
C GLY A 14 -4.39 -4.93 16.66
N HIS A 15 -3.74 -3.81 16.40
CA HIS A 15 -4.14 -2.49 16.87
C HIS A 15 -3.88 -1.41 15.82
N TRP A 16 -4.58 -0.28 15.94
CA TRP A 16 -4.34 0.89 15.10
C TRP A 16 -3.23 1.76 15.70
N LYS A 17 -2.22 2.07 14.91
CA LYS A 17 -1.12 2.96 15.25
C LYS A 17 -1.20 4.23 14.41
N VAL A 18 -1.19 5.40 15.06
CA VAL A 18 -1.14 6.69 14.35
C VAL A 18 0.21 6.81 13.64
N ILE A 19 0.19 7.13 12.35
CA ILE A 19 1.39 7.24 11.50
C ILE A 19 1.60 8.65 10.93
N ALA A 20 0.54 9.45 10.79
CA ALA A 20 0.62 10.79 10.19
C ALA A 20 -0.56 11.69 10.61
N GLN A 21 -0.37 13.01 10.51
CA GLN A 21 -1.49 13.95 10.44
C GLN A 21 -2.04 13.94 9.01
N SER A 22 -3.37 14.01 8.86
CA SER A 22 -4.01 13.98 7.53
C SER A 22 -3.48 15.09 6.63
N LYS A 23 -3.40 16.32 7.16
CA LYS A 23 -2.90 17.51 6.45
C LYS A 23 -1.47 17.42 5.94
N THR A 24 -0.67 16.44 6.40
CA THR A 24 0.69 16.24 5.90
C THR A 24 0.67 15.83 4.42
N LEU A 25 -0.38 15.15 3.97
CA LEU A 25 -0.54 14.76 2.57
C LEU A 25 -1.00 15.92 1.67
N ASP A 26 -1.48 17.02 2.24
CA ASP A 26 -1.87 18.23 1.50
C ASP A 26 -0.67 19.14 1.18
N ALA A 27 0.52 18.80 1.70
CA ALA A 27 1.75 19.52 1.39
C ALA A 27 2.15 19.32 -0.09
N GLY A 28 3.04 20.16 -0.62
CA GLY A 28 3.44 20.15 -2.03
C GLY A 28 4.00 18.82 -2.57
N ARG A 29 4.26 17.82 -1.71
CA ARG A 29 4.54 16.44 -2.08
C ARG A 29 3.58 15.50 -1.34
N PRO A 30 2.53 14.96 -2.00
CA PRO A 30 1.49 14.14 -1.36
C PRO A 30 1.91 12.68 -1.13
N LEU A 31 3.21 12.42 -0.98
CA LEU A 31 3.79 11.09 -0.75
C LEU A 31 4.66 11.15 0.51
N LEU A 32 4.29 10.38 1.53
CA LEU A 32 4.96 10.39 2.82
C LEU A 32 5.64 9.02 3.07
N PRO A 33 6.97 8.97 3.26
CA PRO A 33 7.64 7.74 3.66
C PRO A 33 7.24 7.34 5.09
N ILE A 34 6.82 6.08 5.27
CA ILE A 34 6.46 5.51 6.57
C ILE A 34 7.33 4.27 6.82
N THR A 35 7.77 4.08 8.06
CA THR A 35 8.45 2.85 8.49
C THR A 35 7.62 2.20 9.60
N LEU A 36 7.29 0.92 9.43
CA LEU A 36 6.61 0.08 10.43
C LEU A 36 7.49 -1.14 10.69
N GLY A 37 8.01 -1.27 11.91
CA GLY A 37 9.04 -2.27 12.20
C GLY A 37 10.26 -2.10 11.28
N ASN A 38 10.62 -3.17 10.57
CA ASN A 38 11.71 -3.18 9.58
C ASN A 38 11.24 -2.87 8.15
N ASP A 39 9.94 -2.72 7.94
CA ASP A 39 9.34 -2.55 6.62
C ASP A 39 9.13 -1.08 6.27
N ARG A 40 9.33 -0.75 4.99
CA ARG A 40 9.26 0.61 4.45
C ARG A 40 8.07 0.73 3.52
N PHE A 41 7.25 1.73 3.75
CA PHE A 41 6.03 2.03 3.01
C PHE A 41 6.03 3.47 2.49
N VAL A 42 5.13 3.73 1.55
CA VAL A 42 4.74 5.06 1.10
C VAL A 42 3.25 5.24 1.37
N LEU A 43 2.92 6.25 2.17
CA LEU A 43 1.56 6.73 2.39
C LEU A 43 1.22 7.77 1.35
N PHE A 44 0.03 7.66 0.76
CA PHE A 44 -0.49 8.64 -0.18
C PHE A 44 -2.02 8.73 -0.11
N ARG A 45 -2.55 9.84 -0.63
CA ARG A 45 -3.97 10.03 -0.89
C ARG A 45 -4.15 10.19 -2.40
N ASP A 46 -5.08 9.44 -2.97
CA ASP A 46 -5.40 9.57 -4.38
C ASP A 46 -6.33 10.75 -4.69
N GLU A 47 -6.63 10.92 -5.98
CA GLU A 47 -7.48 12.00 -6.50
C GLU A 47 -8.94 11.88 -6.04
N GLU A 48 -9.39 10.68 -5.69
CA GLU A 48 -10.71 10.40 -5.11
C GLU A 48 -10.74 10.55 -3.57
N GLY A 49 -9.61 10.89 -2.95
CA GLY A 49 -9.46 11.06 -1.51
C GLY A 49 -9.21 9.76 -0.73
N GLY A 50 -9.10 8.62 -1.41
CA GLY A 50 -8.77 7.33 -0.83
C GLY A 50 -7.31 7.22 -0.43
N LEU A 51 -7.04 6.47 0.64
CA LEU A 51 -5.69 6.31 1.18
C LEU A 51 -5.06 5.00 0.74
N GLY A 52 -3.77 5.06 0.40
CA GLY A 52 -2.92 3.90 0.15
C GLY A 52 -1.69 3.93 1.04
N LEU A 53 -1.35 2.78 1.64
CA LEU A 53 -0.09 2.57 2.35
C LEU A 53 0.54 1.29 1.82
N ILE A 54 1.41 1.45 0.81
CA ILE A 54 1.98 0.34 0.04
C ILE A 54 3.49 0.27 0.20
N GLY A 55 4.07 -0.90 -0.06
CA GLY A 55 5.50 -1.14 0.06
C GLY A 55 6.30 -0.16 -0.80
N ARG A 56 7.36 0.39 -0.21
CA ARG A 56 8.12 1.50 -0.82
C ARG A 56 9.03 1.06 -1.96
N ASN A 57 9.46 -0.20 -1.98
CA ASN A 57 10.39 -0.72 -2.98
C ASN A 57 9.63 -1.38 -4.13
N CYS A 58 9.78 -0.84 -5.33
CA CYS A 58 9.22 -1.44 -6.54
C CYS A 58 9.83 -2.84 -6.78
N PRO A 59 9.03 -3.90 -6.95
CA PRO A 59 9.52 -5.28 -7.04
C PRO A 59 10.30 -5.56 -8.33
N HIS A 60 10.26 -4.65 -9.31
CA HIS A 60 11.04 -4.77 -10.54
C HIS A 60 12.55 -4.64 -10.28
N ARG A 61 13.00 -3.50 -9.74
CA ARG A 61 14.44 -3.21 -9.49
C ARG A 61 14.70 -2.38 -8.23
N GLY A 62 13.78 -2.39 -7.28
CA GLY A 62 13.94 -1.75 -5.97
C GLY A 62 13.79 -0.23 -5.95
N ALA A 63 13.39 0.40 -7.08
CA ALA A 63 13.15 1.84 -7.15
C ALA A 63 12.19 2.29 -6.04
N ASP A 64 12.53 3.42 -5.42
CA ASP A 64 11.80 3.96 -4.28
C ASP A 64 10.55 4.72 -4.76
N LEU A 65 9.38 4.17 -4.43
CA LEU A 65 8.09 4.69 -4.85
C LEU A 65 7.73 6.03 -4.19
N CYS A 66 8.41 6.46 -3.12
CA CYS A 66 8.27 7.85 -2.61
C CYS A 66 8.71 8.89 -3.64
N PHE A 67 9.52 8.51 -4.64
CA PHE A 67 9.88 9.36 -5.78
C PHE A 67 8.94 9.18 -6.98
N GLY A 68 7.88 8.38 -6.86
CA GLY A 68 6.86 8.19 -7.90
C GLY A 68 5.95 9.40 -8.10
N ARG A 69 4.92 9.23 -8.91
CA ARG A 69 3.84 10.22 -9.08
C ARG A 69 2.49 9.58 -8.82
N LEU A 70 1.59 10.35 -8.24
CA LEU A 70 0.18 9.98 -8.22
C LEU A 70 -0.36 9.97 -9.64
N GLU A 71 -1.12 8.93 -9.96
CA GLU A 71 -1.78 8.75 -11.25
C GLU A 71 -2.87 7.71 -11.08
N ASP A 72 -4.04 7.89 -11.71
CA ASP A 72 -5.11 6.88 -11.82
C ASP A 72 -5.40 6.13 -10.51
N ASN A 73 -5.60 6.88 -9.43
CA ASN A 73 -5.84 6.36 -8.08
C ASN A 73 -4.74 5.44 -7.50
N GLY A 74 -3.51 5.62 -7.96
CA GLY A 74 -2.36 4.83 -7.58
C GLY A 74 -1.06 5.62 -7.66
N LEU A 75 0.04 4.86 -7.73
CA LEU A 75 1.39 5.38 -7.69
C LEU A 75 2.20 4.80 -8.84
N ARG A 76 2.67 5.67 -9.75
CA ARG A 76 3.54 5.24 -10.83
C ARG A 76 5.00 5.34 -10.42
N CYS A 77 5.71 4.21 -10.56
CA CYS A 77 7.13 4.08 -10.33
C CYS A 77 7.91 5.01 -11.29
N PRO A 78 8.88 5.80 -10.78
CA PRO A 78 9.62 6.76 -11.60
C PRO A 78 10.65 6.09 -12.53
N PHE A 79 10.92 4.79 -12.38
CA PHE A 79 11.96 4.12 -13.15
C PHE A 79 11.47 3.59 -14.49
N HIS A 80 10.57 2.60 -14.49
CA HIS A 80 10.05 1.97 -15.71
C HIS A 80 8.52 2.09 -15.81
N GLY A 81 7.92 2.98 -15.03
CA GLY A 81 6.50 3.30 -15.14
C GLY A 81 5.55 2.20 -14.65
N TRP A 82 6.00 1.18 -13.91
CA TRP A 82 5.07 0.23 -13.28
C TRP A 82 4.12 1.00 -12.35
N HIS A 83 2.82 0.74 -12.49
CA HIS A 83 1.77 1.45 -11.77
C HIS A 83 1.11 0.55 -10.75
N PHE A 84 0.93 1.05 -9.54
CA PHE A 84 0.39 0.30 -8.42
C PHE A 84 -0.84 1.01 -7.84
N ASP A 85 -1.92 0.28 -7.61
CA ASP A 85 -3.10 0.83 -6.92
C ASP A 85 -2.91 0.91 -5.39
N ARG A 86 -3.92 1.42 -4.68
CA ARG A 86 -3.95 1.52 -3.20
C ARG A 86 -3.75 0.19 -2.47
N THR A 87 -4.05 -0.93 -3.11
CA THR A 87 -3.91 -2.28 -2.55
C THR A 87 -2.50 -2.85 -2.79
N GLY A 88 -1.63 -2.10 -3.45
CA GLY A 88 -0.29 -2.53 -3.84
C GLY A 88 -0.28 -3.45 -5.06
N GLN A 89 -1.43 -3.67 -5.71
CA GLN A 89 -1.50 -4.45 -6.94
C GLN A 89 -0.89 -3.65 -8.09
N CYS A 90 0.05 -4.27 -8.82
CA CYS A 90 0.51 -3.71 -10.08
C CYS A 90 -0.64 -3.77 -11.09
N VAL A 91 -1.04 -2.66 -11.67
CA VAL A 91 -2.16 -2.60 -12.63
C VAL A 91 -1.69 -2.33 -14.06
N GLU A 92 -0.45 -1.87 -14.23
CA GLU A 92 0.11 -1.57 -15.55
C GLU A 92 1.64 -1.72 -15.58
N GLN A 93 2.16 -2.23 -16.70
CA GLN A 93 3.59 -2.37 -16.98
C GLN A 93 3.87 -1.88 -18.42
N PRO A 94 4.25 -0.60 -18.62
CA PRO A 94 4.28 0.02 -19.95
C PRO A 94 5.18 -0.63 -21.01
N ALA A 95 6.25 -1.31 -20.56
CA ALA A 95 7.23 -1.92 -21.45
C ALA A 95 6.96 -3.40 -21.75
N GLU A 96 5.89 -3.97 -21.21
CA GLU A 96 5.48 -5.34 -21.51
C GLU A 96 4.76 -5.41 -22.87
N PRO A 97 4.82 -6.55 -23.59
CA PRO A 97 4.07 -6.72 -24.83
C PRO A 97 2.57 -6.51 -24.65
N GLU A 98 1.91 -6.04 -25.71
CA GLU A 98 0.45 -5.90 -25.73
C GLU A 98 -0.24 -7.23 -25.36
N GLY A 99 -1.23 -7.18 -24.47
CA GLY A 99 -1.93 -8.36 -23.97
C GLY A 99 -1.21 -9.12 -22.85
N SER A 100 -0.01 -8.68 -22.42
CA SER A 100 0.65 -9.23 -21.24
C SER A 100 -0.24 -9.10 -20.00
N LYS A 101 -0.26 -10.14 -19.17
CA LYS A 101 -1.00 -10.20 -17.89
C LYS A 101 -0.07 -10.37 -16.69
N MET A 102 1.23 -10.16 -16.88
CA MET A 102 2.22 -10.35 -15.81
C MET A 102 1.88 -9.51 -14.57
N TYR A 103 1.38 -8.29 -14.76
CA TYR A 103 0.98 -7.38 -13.69
C TYR A 103 0.05 -8.04 -12.67
N THR A 104 -0.84 -8.95 -13.09
CA THR A 104 -1.82 -9.63 -12.20
C THR A 104 -1.16 -10.48 -11.11
N GLN A 105 0.11 -10.87 -11.28
CA GLN A 105 0.88 -11.66 -10.33
C GLN A 105 1.82 -10.81 -9.47
N ILE A 106 1.90 -9.50 -9.73
CA ILE A 106 2.83 -8.59 -9.08
C ILE A 106 2.08 -7.75 -8.05
N LYS A 107 2.49 -7.86 -6.79
CA LYS A 107 2.01 -7.01 -5.69
C LYS A 107 3.19 -6.50 -4.86
N VAL A 108 3.07 -5.28 -4.36
CA VAL A 108 3.82 -4.83 -3.19
C VAL A 108 2.99 -5.09 -1.92
N PRO A 109 3.62 -5.27 -0.76
CA PRO A 109 2.90 -5.32 0.50
C PRO A 109 2.02 -4.08 0.68
N MET A 110 0.91 -4.22 1.39
CA MET A 110 0.07 -3.10 1.78
C MET A 110 -0.31 -3.23 3.25
N VAL A 111 -0.53 -2.11 3.92
CA VAL A 111 -1.02 -2.08 5.29
C VAL A 111 -2.34 -1.32 5.35
N PRO A 112 -3.41 -1.88 5.94
CA PRO A 112 -4.68 -1.17 6.04
C PRO A 112 -4.50 0.16 6.76
N VAL A 113 -5.10 1.21 6.23
CA VAL A 113 -5.09 2.55 6.83
C VAL A 113 -6.50 3.08 6.98
N LYS A 114 -6.69 3.91 8.00
CA LYS A 114 -7.91 4.70 8.20
C LYS A 114 -7.58 6.12 8.61
N GLU A 115 -8.51 7.01 8.32
CA GLU A 115 -8.45 8.41 8.73
C GLU A 115 -9.63 8.75 9.63
N GLU A 116 -9.34 9.24 10.82
CA GLU A 116 -10.34 9.66 11.81
C GLU A 116 -9.77 10.84 12.60
N ASN A 117 -10.58 11.86 12.89
CA ASN A 117 -10.19 13.01 13.71
C ASN A 117 -8.88 13.71 13.27
N GLY A 118 -8.65 13.80 11.95
CA GLY A 118 -7.50 14.50 11.38
C GLY A 118 -6.16 13.74 11.47
N VAL A 119 -6.19 12.47 11.88
CA VAL A 119 -5.01 11.60 11.90
C VAL A 119 -5.22 10.37 11.02
N ILE A 120 -4.12 9.89 10.44
CA ILE A 120 -4.07 8.65 9.67
C ILE A 120 -3.42 7.57 10.54
N SER A 121 -4.07 6.42 10.64
CA SER A 121 -3.61 5.27 11.42
C SER A 121 -3.43 4.04 10.52
N ALA A 122 -2.37 3.28 10.75
CA ALA A 122 -2.09 1.98 10.13
C ALA A 122 -2.50 0.83 11.05
N TRP A 123 -2.97 -0.28 10.49
CA TRP A 123 -3.20 -1.52 11.23
C TRP A 123 -1.88 -2.25 11.46
N CYS A 124 -1.54 -2.54 12.71
CA CYS A 124 -0.37 -3.31 13.10
C CYS A 124 -0.81 -4.63 13.72
N GLU A 125 -0.40 -5.76 13.14
CA GLU A 125 -0.66 -7.09 13.67
C GLU A 125 0.24 -7.38 14.89
N THR A 126 -0.33 -7.96 15.94
CA THR A 126 0.39 -8.22 17.20
C THR A 126 1.42 -9.33 17.05
N THR A 127 1.21 -10.28 16.14
CA THR A 127 2.11 -11.39 15.84
C THR A 127 2.90 -11.13 14.56
N GLY A 128 3.84 -10.19 14.61
CA GLY A 128 4.63 -9.83 13.42
C GLY A 128 5.59 -8.66 13.62
N ASP A 129 5.42 -7.87 14.67
CA ASP A 129 6.34 -6.80 15.05
C ASP A 129 7.66 -7.42 15.56
N LYS A 130 8.52 -7.81 14.63
CA LYS A 130 9.92 -8.12 14.91
C LYS A 130 10.61 -6.79 15.22
N THR A 131 10.70 -6.48 16.51
CA THR A 131 11.63 -5.47 17.04
C THR A 131 13.04 -5.68 16.51
#